data_AF-A0A9W6A7Q7-F1
#
_entry.id   AF-A0A9W6A7Q7-F1
#
_cell.length_a   1.000
_cell.length_b   1.000
_cell.length_c   1.000
_cell.angle_alpha   90.00
_cell.angle_beta   90.00
_cell.angle_gamma   90.00
#
_symmetry.space_group_name_H-M   'P 1'
#
loop_
_entity.id
_entity.type
_entity.pdbx_description
1 polymer ?
#
loop_
_entity_poly.entity_id
_entity_poly.type
_entity_poly.pdbx_seq_one_letter_code
_entity_poly.pdbx_strand_id
1 'polypeptide(L)'
;MGQAVEQDSVIFIQELMNRGFPTHSIYARNATRFKSKNALALLIEKGWDINEPMCETQPPVLGIAIEEEEMTTWFLDHGADPNRRTFIDLTPLSWAVERSPVSVIRLMLHYCQDIHPGQLLHHAVQRESDTIEVLEMLIQKGAPLNTPVHEDLPSLSILCFMPLGTALHRACELGKVDVVRYLLSKGADQSVRDSNGLTAIELAARLNQQEVVEVLQKHRNGGNPVYNP
;
A
#
# COMPACT_ATOMS: atom_id res chain seq x y z
N MET A 1 -17.27 -10.85 -24.32
CA MET A 1 -16.52 -11.16 -23.08
C MET A 1 -16.97 -10.25 -21.94
N GLY A 2 -16.88 -8.92 -22.09
CA GLY A 2 -17.33 -7.96 -21.05
C GLY A 2 -18.75 -8.18 -20.52
N GLN A 3 -19.76 -8.21 -21.40
CA GLN A 3 -21.16 -8.48 -21.01
C GLN A 3 -21.37 -9.88 -20.38
N ALA A 4 -20.59 -10.88 -20.81
CA ALA A 4 -20.70 -12.23 -20.25
C ALA A 4 -20.13 -12.27 -18.82
N VAL A 5 -19.05 -11.52 -18.56
CA VAL A 5 -18.47 -11.31 -17.23
C VAL A 5 -19.43 -10.53 -16.32
N GLU A 6 -20.07 -9.47 -16.84
CA GLU A 6 -21.10 -8.71 -16.12
C GLU A 6 -22.28 -9.58 -15.66
N GLN A 7 -22.68 -10.55 -16.48
CA GLN A 7 -23.78 -11.46 -16.19
C GLN A 7 -23.34 -12.72 -15.42
N ASP A 8 -22.07 -12.80 -15.01
CA ASP A 8 -21.44 -13.98 -14.41
C ASP A 8 -21.71 -15.29 -15.20
N SER A 9 -21.80 -15.17 -16.53
CA SER A 9 -22.23 -16.26 -17.38
C SER A 9 -21.06 -17.12 -17.85
N VAL A 10 -20.74 -18.11 -17.02
CA VAL A 10 -19.64 -19.09 -17.22
C VAL A 10 -19.69 -19.72 -18.61
N ILE A 11 -20.87 -20.09 -19.10
CA ILE A 11 -21.04 -20.76 -20.41
C ILE A 11 -20.59 -19.85 -21.56
N PHE A 12 -21.03 -18.59 -21.57
CA PHE A 12 -20.64 -17.66 -22.63
C PHE A 12 -19.18 -17.24 -22.51
N ILE A 13 -18.65 -17.13 -21.29
CA ILE A 13 -17.22 -16.85 -21.07
C ILE A 13 -16.38 -18.00 -21.62
N GLN A 14 -16.73 -19.26 -21.30
CA GLN A 14 -16.05 -20.46 -21.78
C GLN A 14 -16.08 -20.56 -23.31
N GLU A 15 -17.24 -20.30 -23.92
CA GLU A 15 -17.39 -20.30 -25.37
C GLU A 15 -16.52 -19.23 -26.05
N LEU A 16 -16.44 -18.04 -25.47
CA LEU A 16 -15.58 -16.98 -26.00
C LEU A 16 -14.10 -17.31 -25.84
N MET A 17 -13.68 -17.91 -24.74
CA MET A 17 -12.30 -18.37 -24.57
C MET A 17 -11.92 -19.47 -25.57
N ASN A 18 -12.83 -20.42 -25.82
CA ASN A 18 -12.64 -21.46 -26.86
C ASN A 18 -12.44 -20.87 -28.26
N ARG A 19 -12.97 -19.66 -28.51
CA ARG A 19 -12.79 -18.91 -29.76
C ARG A 19 -11.49 -18.09 -29.81
N GLY A 20 -10.59 -18.26 -28.84
CA GLY A 20 -9.26 -17.65 -28.82
C GLY A 20 -9.19 -16.26 -28.20
N PHE A 21 -10.22 -15.83 -27.45
CA PHE A 21 -10.13 -14.57 -26.70
C PHE A 21 -9.16 -14.72 -25.51
N PRO A 22 -8.20 -13.80 -25.31
CA PRO A 22 -7.15 -13.93 -24.30
C PRO A 22 -7.69 -13.77 -22.87
N THR A 23 -7.05 -14.41 -21.90
CA THR A 23 -7.29 -14.25 -20.46
C THR A 23 -6.59 -13.00 -19.93
N HIS A 24 -6.97 -11.82 -20.41
CA HIS A 24 -6.38 -10.56 -19.96
C HIS A 24 -6.94 -10.10 -18.61
N SER A 25 -6.08 -9.44 -17.81
CA SER A 25 -6.42 -8.80 -16.53
C SER A 25 -7.57 -7.80 -16.62
N ILE A 26 -7.91 -7.30 -17.82
CA ILE A 26 -9.09 -6.46 -18.05
C ILE A 26 -10.42 -7.18 -17.75
N TYR A 27 -10.50 -8.48 -18.05
CA TYR A 27 -11.71 -9.27 -17.79
C TYR A 27 -11.83 -9.62 -16.31
N ALA A 28 -10.71 -9.95 -15.66
CA ALA A 28 -10.67 -10.14 -14.22
C ALA A 28 -11.04 -8.86 -13.47
N ARG A 29 -10.52 -7.70 -13.89
CA ARG A 29 -10.90 -6.39 -13.32
C ARG A 29 -12.40 -6.14 -13.42
N ASN A 30 -13.01 -6.41 -14.58
CA ASN A 30 -14.44 -6.23 -14.75
C ASN A 30 -15.21 -7.22 -13.86
N ALA A 31 -14.78 -8.49 -13.81
CA ALA A 31 -15.41 -9.51 -12.97
C ALA A 31 -15.39 -9.11 -11.48
N THR A 32 -14.28 -8.57 -10.99
CA THR A 32 -14.17 -8.04 -9.62
C THR A 32 -15.15 -6.90 -9.37
N ARG A 33 -15.27 -5.93 -10.30
CA ARG A 33 -16.21 -4.81 -10.18
C ARG A 33 -17.67 -5.26 -10.14
N PHE A 34 -18.01 -6.32 -10.86
CA PHE A 34 -19.35 -6.90 -10.89
C PHE A 34 -19.55 -8.04 -9.87
N LYS A 35 -18.54 -8.33 -9.03
CA LYS A 35 -18.56 -9.40 -8.03
C LYS A 35 -18.84 -10.80 -8.64
N SER A 36 -18.44 -10.99 -9.90
CA SER A 36 -18.64 -12.21 -10.69
C SER A 36 -17.60 -13.28 -10.33
N LYS A 37 -17.79 -13.95 -9.19
CA LYS A 37 -16.86 -14.95 -8.66
C LYS A 37 -16.72 -16.18 -9.55
N ASN A 38 -17.79 -16.61 -10.23
CA ASN A 38 -17.73 -17.78 -11.10
C ASN A 38 -16.92 -17.46 -12.37
N ALA A 39 -17.08 -16.25 -12.91
CA ALA A 39 -16.23 -15.75 -14.00
C ALA A 39 -14.74 -15.72 -13.62
N LEU A 40 -14.41 -15.29 -12.39
CA LEU A 40 -13.03 -15.28 -11.90
C LEU A 40 -12.47 -16.70 -11.69
N ALA A 41 -13.25 -17.60 -11.11
CA ALA A 41 -12.86 -19.00 -10.95
C ALA A 41 -12.55 -19.64 -12.31
N LEU A 42 -13.38 -19.37 -13.32
CA LEU A 42 -13.16 -19.85 -14.69
C LEU A 42 -11.89 -19.24 -15.31
N LEU A 43 -11.63 -17.94 -15.08
CA LEU A 43 -10.41 -17.29 -15.55
C LEU A 43 -9.15 -17.97 -14.98
N ILE A 44 -9.15 -18.29 -13.68
CA ILE A 44 -8.05 -19.02 -13.02
C ILE A 44 -7.90 -20.42 -13.64
N GLU A 45 -9.00 -21.15 -13.86
CA GLU A 45 -8.97 -22.47 -14.51
C GLU A 45 -8.33 -22.42 -15.90
N LYS A 46 -8.54 -21.31 -16.64
CA LYS A 46 -7.94 -21.09 -17.96
C LYS A 46 -6.55 -20.47 -17.93
N GLY A 47 -5.91 -20.40 -16.76
CA GLY A 47 -4.52 -19.99 -16.62
C GLY A 47 -4.31 -18.48 -16.49
N TRP A 48 -5.33 -17.71 -16.13
CA TRP A 48 -5.12 -16.33 -15.68
C TRP A 48 -4.30 -16.33 -14.38
N ASP A 49 -3.19 -15.60 -14.37
CA ASP A 49 -2.38 -15.41 -13.17
C ASP A 49 -3.01 -14.33 -12.27
N ILE A 50 -3.55 -14.77 -11.13
CA ILE A 50 -4.18 -13.91 -10.11
C ILE A 50 -3.21 -12.86 -9.53
N ASN A 51 -1.89 -13.11 -9.65
CA ASN A 51 -0.80 -12.27 -9.14
C ASN A 51 -0.10 -11.47 -10.24
N GLU A 52 -0.63 -11.46 -11.47
CA GLU A 52 -0.14 -10.59 -12.53
C GLU A 52 -0.56 -9.14 -12.26
N PRO A 53 0.39 -8.18 -12.16
CA PRO A 53 0.06 -6.76 -12.06
C PRO A 53 -0.77 -6.30 -13.26
N MET A 54 -1.73 -5.39 -13.03
CA MET A 54 -2.55 -4.86 -14.14
C MET A 54 -1.72 -4.03 -15.12
N CYS A 55 -0.72 -3.32 -14.62
CA CYS A 55 0.35 -2.69 -15.41
C CYS A 55 1.56 -2.44 -14.49
N GLU A 56 2.63 -1.84 -15.03
CA GLU A 56 3.86 -1.54 -14.26
C GLU A 56 3.62 -0.73 -12.98
N THR A 57 2.55 0.06 -12.93
CA THR A 57 2.24 0.94 -11.79
C THR A 57 0.99 0.53 -11.01
N GLN A 58 0.24 -0.46 -11.49
CA GLN A 58 -0.99 -0.91 -10.83
C GLN A 58 -0.83 -2.35 -10.33
N PRO A 59 -1.13 -2.61 -9.05
CA PRO A 59 -0.99 -3.94 -8.47
C PRO A 59 -1.94 -4.95 -9.15
N PRO A 60 -1.80 -6.24 -8.83
CA PRO A 60 -2.74 -7.26 -9.27
C PRO A 60 -4.20 -6.93 -8.93
N VAL A 61 -5.13 -7.64 -9.55
CA VAL A 61 -6.56 -7.36 -9.48
C VAL A 61 -7.11 -7.38 -8.05
N LEU A 62 -6.45 -8.07 -7.11
CA LEU A 62 -6.72 -7.97 -5.67
C LEU A 62 -6.80 -6.51 -5.19
N GLY A 63 -5.97 -5.60 -5.72
CA GLY A 63 -5.99 -4.18 -5.39
C GLY A 63 -7.31 -3.46 -5.70
N ILE A 64 -8.19 -4.03 -6.54
CA ILE A 64 -9.54 -3.49 -6.80
C ILE A 64 -10.57 -4.09 -5.84
N ALA A 65 -10.32 -5.29 -5.32
CA ALA A 65 -11.24 -5.98 -4.41
C ALA A 65 -11.24 -5.41 -2.99
N ILE A 66 -10.23 -4.60 -2.64
CA ILE A 66 -9.94 -4.07 -1.29
C ILE A 66 -11.03 -3.15 -0.70
N GLU A 67 -12.03 -2.75 -1.48
CA GLU A 67 -13.18 -1.99 -0.97
C GLU A 67 -14.20 -2.91 -0.27
N GLU A 68 -14.19 -4.19 -0.60
CA GLU A 68 -15.20 -5.17 -0.20
C GLU A 68 -14.53 -6.37 0.47
N GLU A 69 -14.84 -6.58 1.75
CA GLU A 69 -14.20 -7.63 2.56
C GLU A 69 -14.44 -9.03 1.99
N GLU A 70 -15.65 -9.30 1.50
CA GLU A 70 -16.01 -10.60 0.91
C GLU A 70 -15.23 -10.89 -0.38
N MET A 71 -15.06 -9.87 -1.22
CA MET A 71 -14.32 -10.01 -2.47
C MET A 71 -12.83 -10.14 -2.20
N THR A 72 -12.31 -9.36 -1.25
CA THR A 72 -10.92 -9.47 -0.78
C THR A 72 -10.62 -10.88 -0.26
N THR A 73 -11.51 -11.40 0.60
CA THR A 73 -11.40 -12.77 1.15
C THR A 73 -11.36 -13.80 0.03
N TRP A 74 -12.26 -13.68 -0.96
CA TRP A 74 -12.28 -14.60 -2.09
C TRP A 74 -10.94 -14.62 -2.83
N PHE A 75 -10.35 -13.45 -3.13
CA PHE A 75 -9.04 -13.39 -3.79
C PHE A 75 -7.94 -14.05 -2.96
N LEU A 76 -7.88 -13.73 -1.66
CA LEU A 76 -6.86 -14.26 -0.75
C LEU A 76 -6.97 -15.79 -0.61
N ASP A 77 -8.19 -16.33 -0.50
CA ASP A 77 -8.45 -17.78 -0.44
C ASP A 77 -8.06 -18.51 -1.74
N HIS A 78 -8.00 -17.80 -2.87
CA HIS A 78 -7.59 -18.33 -4.17
C HIS A 78 -6.12 -18.03 -4.50
N GLY A 79 -5.31 -17.68 -3.50
CA GLY A 79 -3.85 -17.55 -3.65
C GLY A 79 -3.38 -16.20 -4.17
N ALA A 80 -4.22 -15.16 -4.09
CA ALA A 80 -3.75 -13.79 -4.34
C ALA A 80 -2.77 -13.36 -3.24
N ASP A 81 -1.62 -12.85 -3.66
CA ASP A 81 -0.57 -12.35 -2.78
C ASP A 81 -0.80 -10.85 -2.49
N PRO A 82 -1.10 -10.47 -1.24
CA PRO A 82 -1.33 -9.06 -0.86
C PRO A 82 -0.06 -8.20 -1.02
N ASN A 83 1.13 -8.80 -1.12
CA ASN A 83 2.43 -8.12 -1.18
C ASN A 83 3.09 -8.22 -2.55
N ARG A 84 2.35 -8.66 -3.57
CA ARG A 84 2.85 -8.73 -4.94
C ARG A 84 3.22 -7.33 -5.45
N ARG A 85 4.50 -7.14 -5.74
CA ARG A 85 5.10 -5.87 -6.13
C ARG A 85 4.84 -5.54 -7.60
N THR A 86 4.54 -4.28 -7.87
CA THR A 86 4.64 -3.67 -9.20
C THR A 86 6.07 -3.22 -9.47
N PHE A 87 6.32 -2.64 -10.65
CA PHE A 87 7.62 -2.08 -11.00
C PHE A 87 8.06 -0.95 -10.07
N ILE A 88 7.11 -0.20 -9.51
CA ILE A 88 7.35 0.91 -8.57
C ILE A 88 7.16 0.50 -7.11
N ASP A 89 7.27 -0.79 -6.80
CA ASP A 89 7.13 -1.33 -5.45
C ASP A 89 5.74 -1.14 -4.82
N LEU A 90 4.71 -0.77 -5.57
CA LEU A 90 3.34 -0.78 -5.05
C LEU A 90 2.81 -2.21 -4.92
N THR A 91 1.97 -2.45 -3.92
CA THR A 91 1.33 -3.75 -3.69
C THR A 91 -0.18 -3.58 -3.51
N PRO A 92 -0.99 -4.65 -3.63
CA PRO A 92 -2.39 -4.61 -3.23
C PRO A 92 -2.58 -4.10 -1.79
N LEU A 93 -1.71 -4.52 -0.86
CA LEU A 93 -1.74 -4.08 0.53
C LEU A 93 -1.40 -2.59 0.67
N SER A 94 -0.52 -2.03 -0.16
CA SER A 94 -0.23 -0.58 -0.20
C SER A 94 -1.51 0.23 -0.48
N TRP A 95 -2.29 -0.19 -1.48
CA TRP A 95 -3.57 0.46 -1.81
C TRP A 95 -4.60 0.29 -0.68
N ALA A 96 -4.69 -0.90 -0.08
CA ALA A 96 -5.59 -1.14 1.04
C ALA A 96 -5.25 -0.27 2.26
N VAL A 97 -3.96 -0.18 2.60
CA VAL A 97 -3.48 0.66 3.70
C VAL A 97 -3.83 2.13 3.47
N GLU A 98 -3.73 2.64 2.25
CA GLU A 98 -4.04 4.04 1.95
C GLU A 98 -5.55 4.36 2.01
N ARG A 99 -6.43 3.44 1.57
CA ARG A 99 -7.83 3.80 1.24
C ARG A 99 -8.90 2.91 1.85
N SER A 100 -8.57 1.69 2.27
CA SER A 100 -9.56 0.72 2.74
C SER A 100 -9.91 0.87 4.23
N PRO A 101 -11.06 0.31 4.67
CA PRO A 101 -11.39 0.17 6.08
C PRO A 101 -10.35 -0.68 6.84
N VAL A 102 -10.21 -0.43 8.14
CA VAL A 102 -9.24 -1.15 8.97
C VAL A 102 -9.54 -2.67 9.04
N SER A 103 -10.80 -3.09 8.86
CA SER A 103 -11.15 -4.53 8.80
C SER A 103 -10.48 -5.23 7.62
N VAL A 104 -10.50 -4.64 6.42
CA VAL A 104 -9.84 -5.17 5.23
C VAL A 104 -8.33 -5.17 5.40
N ILE A 105 -7.76 -4.11 6.00
CA ILE A 105 -6.31 -4.07 6.29
C ILE A 105 -5.93 -5.21 7.25
N ARG A 106 -6.71 -5.45 8.32
CA ARG A 106 -6.51 -6.58 9.24
C ARG A 106 -6.58 -7.92 8.52
N LEU A 107 -7.57 -8.11 7.66
CA LEU A 107 -7.71 -9.31 6.84
C LEU A 107 -6.47 -9.54 5.97
N MET A 108 -6.04 -8.55 5.20
CA MET A 108 -4.89 -8.70 4.32
C MET A 108 -3.59 -8.91 5.11
N LEU A 109 -3.42 -8.25 6.26
CA LEU A 109 -2.27 -8.49 7.15
C LEU A 109 -2.27 -9.90 7.76
N HIS A 110 -3.41 -10.59 7.82
CA HIS A 110 -3.46 -12.00 8.24
C HIS A 110 -2.80 -12.91 7.18
N TYR A 111 -3.03 -12.62 5.89
CA TYR A 111 -2.45 -13.37 4.76
C TYR A 111 -1.06 -12.86 4.34
N CYS A 112 -0.63 -11.72 4.87
CA CYS A 112 0.68 -11.12 4.62
C CYS A 112 1.81 -11.98 5.20
N GLN A 113 2.68 -12.50 4.31
CA GLN A 113 3.86 -13.29 4.68
C GLN A 113 5.09 -12.40 4.93
N ASP A 114 5.21 -11.28 4.22
CA ASP A 114 6.31 -10.33 4.33
C ASP A 114 5.79 -8.90 4.32
N ILE A 115 6.11 -8.11 5.36
CA ILE A 115 5.61 -6.74 5.55
C ILE A 115 6.53 -5.66 4.94
N HIS A 116 7.70 -6.03 4.44
CA HIS A 116 8.70 -5.06 3.94
C HIS A 116 8.32 -4.40 2.61
N PRO A 117 7.73 -5.11 1.62
CA PRO A 117 7.36 -4.50 0.35
C PRO A 117 6.24 -3.47 0.49
N GLY A 118 6.11 -2.56 -0.47
CA GLY A 118 4.91 -1.74 -0.56
C GLY A 118 4.94 -0.41 0.18
N GLN A 119 6.05 -0.05 0.84
CA GLN A 119 6.21 1.24 1.54
C GLN A 119 5.00 1.56 2.45
N LEU A 120 4.51 0.55 3.17
CA LEU A 120 3.19 0.57 3.80
C LEU A 120 3.04 1.72 4.80
N LEU A 121 4.09 2.07 5.54
CA LEU A 121 4.06 3.20 6.48
C LEU A 121 3.86 4.53 5.74
N HIS A 122 4.43 4.72 4.55
CA HIS A 122 4.24 5.93 3.75
C HIS A 122 2.80 6.08 3.28
N HIS A 123 2.18 4.98 2.84
CA HIS A 123 0.76 4.95 2.46
C HIS A 123 -0.16 5.17 3.66
N ALA A 124 0.16 4.59 4.82
CA ALA A 124 -0.62 4.78 6.03
C ALA A 124 -0.66 6.26 6.44
N VAL A 125 0.47 6.96 6.33
CA VAL A 125 0.57 8.40 6.64
C VAL A 125 -0.34 9.26 5.75
N GLN A 126 -0.72 8.81 4.55
CA GLN A 126 -1.62 9.58 3.66
C GLN A 126 -3.06 9.63 4.17
N ARG A 127 -3.50 8.64 4.96
CA ARG A 127 -4.88 8.51 5.42
C ARG A 127 -5.37 9.73 6.19
N GLU A 128 -6.64 10.08 5.99
CA GLU A 128 -7.31 11.16 6.72
C GLU A 128 -7.80 10.72 8.11
N SER A 129 -8.21 9.46 8.24
CA SER A 129 -8.68 8.84 9.49
C SER A 129 -7.93 7.55 9.81
N ASP A 130 -7.94 7.19 11.10
CA ASP A 130 -7.42 5.91 11.62
C ASP A 130 -5.91 5.70 11.37
N THR A 131 -5.19 6.75 10.99
CA THR A 131 -3.77 6.72 10.63
C THR A 131 -2.91 6.11 11.72
N ILE A 132 -3.13 6.50 12.98
CA ILE A 132 -2.39 5.97 14.12
C ILE A 132 -2.69 4.49 14.36
N GLU A 133 -3.96 4.06 14.22
CA GLU A 133 -4.35 2.65 14.37
C GLU A 133 -3.67 1.79 13.30
N VAL A 134 -3.70 2.24 12.03
CA VAL A 134 -3.09 1.52 10.92
C VAL A 134 -1.56 1.50 11.06
N LEU A 135 -0.92 2.61 11.46
CA LEU A 135 0.52 2.63 11.73
C LEU A 135 0.90 1.68 12.86
N GLU A 136 0.13 1.64 13.94
CA GLU A 136 0.35 0.72 15.06
C GLU A 136 0.30 -0.73 14.59
N MET A 137 -0.71 -1.11 13.80
CA MET A 137 -0.82 -2.45 13.24
C MET A 137 0.40 -2.83 12.38
N LEU A 138 0.85 -1.92 11.51
CA LEU A 138 1.99 -2.17 10.62
C LEU A 138 3.31 -2.29 11.40
N ILE A 139 3.55 -1.39 12.35
CA ILE A 139 4.76 -1.41 13.19
C ILE A 139 4.80 -2.67 14.06
N GLN A 140 3.67 -3.08 14.64
CA GLN A 140 3.56 -4.34 15.40
C GLN A 140 3.85 -5.58 14.54
N LYS A 141 3.52 -5.53 13.25
CA LYS A 141 3.85 -6.59 12.28
C LYS A 141 5.31 -6.55 11.83
N GLY A 142 6.08 -5.53 12.21
CA GLY A 142 7.50 -5.39 11.88
C GLY A 142 7.77 -4.54 10.64
N ALA A 143 6.85 -3.68 10.21
CA ALA A 143 7.08 -2.78 9.09
C ALA A 143 8.29 -1.87 9.35
N PRO A 144 9.17 -1.66 8.35
CA PRO A 144 10.41 -0.92 8.55
C PRO A 144 10.15 0.57 8.78
N LEU A 145 10.48 1.06 9.98
CA LEU A 145 10.19 2.44 10.40
C LEU A 145 11.08 3.48 9.71
N ASN A 146 12.36 3.16 9.51
CA ASN A 146 13.40 4.11 9.10
C ASN A 146 13.92 3.88 7.68
N THR A 147 13.33 2.96 6.92
CA THR A 147 13.75 2.71 5.54
C THR A 147 13.29 3.87 4.65
N PRO A 148 14.21 4.63 4.04
CA PRO A 148 13.84 5.64 3.05
C PRO A 148 13.35 4.94 1.78
N VAL A 149 12.48 5.61 1.02
CA VAL A 149 12.15 5.14 -0.34
C VAL A 149 13.43 5.13 -1.16
N HIS A 150 13.87 3.95 -1.61
CA HIS A 150 15.14 3.78 -2.32
C HIS A 150 15.08 4.34 -3.75
N GLU A 151 16.18 4.95 -4.17
CA GLU A 151 16.46 5.42 -5.54
C GLU A 151 16.72 4.28 -6.54
N ASP A 152 16.77 3.01 -6.11
CA ASP A 152 17.04 1.83 -6.96
C ASP A 152 15.91 1.52 -7.97
N LEU A 153 14.92 2.39 -8.08
CA LEU A 153 13.85 2.31 -9.08
C LEU A 153 14.36 2.91 -10.41
N PRO A 154 14.29 2.19 -11.55
CA PRO A 154 14.96 2.58 -12.80
C PRO A 154 14.50 3.91 -13.43
N SER A 155 13.50 4.59 -12.88
CA SER A 155 13.09 5.90 -13.38
C SER A 155 12.41 6.80 -12.33
N LEU A 156 13.19 7.74 -11.80
CA LEU A 156 12.72 8.85 -10.96
C LEU A 156 11.65 9.72 -11.65
N SER A 157 11.56 9.72 -12.98
CA SER A 157 10.59 10.53 -13.73
C SER A 157 9.14 10.04 -13.59
N ILE A 158 8.93 8.81 -13.12
CA ILE A 158 7.59 8.24 -12.84
C ILE A 158 7.20 8.46 -11.37
N LEU A 159 8.16 8.83 -10.51
CA LEU A 159 8.01 8.92 -9.05
C LEU A 159 8.00 10.36 -8.52
N CYS A 160 7.98 11.38 -9.38
CA CYS A 160 8.03 12.78 -8.97
C CYS A 160 6.85 13.26 -8.11
N PHE A 161 5.84 12.41 -7.90
CA PHE A 161 4.74 12.60 -6.95
C PHE A 161 4.83 11.71 -5.69
N MET A 162 5.84 10.85 -5.57
CA MET A 162 6.06 9.95 -4.43
C MET A 162 7.06 10.54 -3.42
N PRO A 163 6.87 10.30 -2.11
CA PRO A 163 7.75 10.83 -1.08
C PRO A 163 9.11 10.12 -1.06
N LEU A 164 10.17 10.89 -1.29
CA LEU A 164 11.55 10.43 -1.46
C LEU A 164 12.28 10.12 -0.14
N GLY A 165 11.57 9.90 0.97
CA GLY A 165 12.16 9.80 2.31
C GLY A 165 11.56 8.66 3.14
N THR A 166 11.68 8.73 4.47
CA THR A 166 11.00 7.79 5.40
C THR A 166 9.53 8.18 5.63
N ALA A 167 8.76 7.34 6.32
CA ALA A 167 7.40 7.70 6.75
C ALA A 167 7.37 9.00 7.58
N LEU A 168 8.42 9.27 8.35
CA LEU A 168 8.58 10.53 9.08
C LEU A 168 8.71 11.73 8.13
N HIS A 169 9.45 11.61 7.03
CA HIS A 169 9.54 12.67 6.02
C HIS A 169 8.16 12.97 5.43
N ARG A 170 7.38 11.93 5.09
CA ARG A 170 6.02 12.13 4.57
C ARG A 170 5.10 12.79 5.58
N ALA A 171 5.16 12.40 6.86
CA ALA A 171 4.35 13.02 7.91
C ALA A 171 4.72 14.51 8.08
N CYS A 172 6.01 14.83 7.97
CA CYS A 172 6.51 16.21 8.01
C CYS A 172 6.07 17.03 6.81
N GLU A 173 6.14 16.47 5.60
CA GLU A 173 5.68 17.11 4.37
C GLU A 173 4.19 17.48 4.45
N LEU A 174 3.36 16.56 4.94
CA LEU A 174 1.92 16.75 5.10
C LEU A 174 1.53 17.61 6.31
N GLY A 175 2.48 17.98 7.18
CA GLY A 175 2.19 18.74 8.40
C GLY A 175 1.38 17.96 9.45
N LYS A 176 1.40 16.62 9.42
CA LYS A 176 0.62 15.78 10.35
C LYS A 176 1.31 15.65 11.71
N VAL A 177 1.14 16.65 12.56
CA VAL A 177 1.84 16.80 13.85
C VAL A 177 1.62 15.61 14.79
N ASP A 178 0.40 15.11 14.87
CA ASP A 178 0.01 13.92 15.62
C ASP A 178 0.76 12.66 15.15
N VAL A 179 0.83 12.45 13.84
CA VAL A 179 1.57 11.35 13.21
C VAL A 179 3.08 11.49 13.44
N VAL A 180 3.62 12.71 13.35
CA VAL A 180 5.04 12.98 13.66
C VAL A 180 5.36 12.61 15.11
N ARG A 181 4.55 13.07 16.08
CA ARG A 181 4.73 12.69 17.50
C ARG A 181 4.68 11.19 17.69
N TYR A 182 3.73 10.52 17.05
CA TYR A 182 3.58 9.08 17.14
C TYR A 182 4.80 8.33 16.57
N LEU A 183 5.23 8.64 15.35
CA LEU A 183 6.41 8.00 14.74
C LEU A 183 7.67 8.22 15.58
N LEU A 184 7.86 9.42 16.13
CA LEU A 184 8.97 9.71 17.05
C LEU A 184 8.89 8.86 18.33
N SER A 185 7.70 8.70 18.91
CA SER A 185 7.49 7.85 20.09
C SER A 185 7.77 6.36 19.83
N LYS A 186 7.73 5.93 18.56
CA LYS A 186 8.11 4.59 18.11
C LYS A 186 9.58 4.47 17.70
N GLY A 187 10.38 5.53 17.86
CA GLY A 187 11.82 5.52 17.58
C GLY A 187 12.19 5.87 16.13
N ALA A 188 11.37 6.67 15.44
CA ALA A 188 11.71 7.15 14.11
C ALA A 188 12.99 8.00 14.15
N ASP A 189 13.94 7.67 13.28
CA ASP A 189 15.24 8.33 13.20
C ASP A 189 15.13 9.63 12.39
N GLN A 190 15.36 10.75 13.07
CA GLN A 190 15.34 12.09 12.49
C GLN A 190 16.57 12.42 11.64
N SER A 191 17.62 11.59 11.72
CA SER A 191 18.89 11.81 11.03
C SER A 191 18.92 11.24 9.60
N VAL A 192 17.97 10.36 9.26
CA VAL A 192 17.82 9.83 7.89
C VAL A 192 17.59 10.99 6.93
N ARG A 193 18.26 10.92 5.77
CA ARG A 193 18.10 11.88 4.68
C ARG A 193 17.24 11.29 3.57
N ASP A 194 16.35 12.10 3.01
CA ASP A 194 15.60 11.80 1.78
C ASP A 194 16.51 11.81 0.54
N SER A 195 15.98 11.48 -0.64
CA SER A 195 16.73 11.52 -1.91
C SER A 195 17.21 12.92 -2.32
N ASN A 196 16.71 13.98 -1.69
CA ASN A 196 17.23 15.34 -1.89
C ASN A 196 18.35 15.67 -0.88
N GLY A 197 18.75 14.70 -0.06
CA GLY A 197 19.72 14.89 1.01
C GLY A 197 19.18 15.67 2.20
N LEU A 198 17.88 15.85 2.35
CA LEU A 198 17.27 16.57 3.48
C LEU A 198 16.83 15.63 4.58
N THR A 199 17.07 16.03 5.83
CA THR A 199 16.44 15.41 7.01
C THR A 199 14.97 15.81 7.12
N ALA A 200 14.20 15.06 7.92
CA ALA A 200 12.78 15.33 8.13
C ALA A 200 12.50 16.77 8.63
N ILE A 201 13.35 17.30 9.50
CA ILE A 201 13.24 18.67 10.02
C ILE A 201 13.58 19.72 8.96
N GLU A 202 14.59 19.48 8.12
CA GLU A 202 14.96 20.38 7.02
C GLU A 202 13.83 20.44 5.98
N LEU A 203 13.20 19.29 5.68
CA LEU A 203 12.03 19.23 4.81
C LEU A 203 10.84 20.00 5.39
N ALA A 204 10.51 19.79 6.68
CA ALA A 204 9.43 20.51 7.36
C ALA A 204 9.65 22.03 7.34
N ALA A 205 10.89 22.48 7.61
CA ALA A 205 11.26 23.89 7.58
C ALA A 205 11.12 24.48 6.17
N ARG A 206 11.58 23.76 5.14
CA ARG A 206 11.47 24.17 3.72
C ARG A 206 10.01 24.35 3.28
N LEU A 207 9.10 23.55 3.84
CA LEU A 207 7.67 23.57 3.54
C LEU A 207 6.84 24.45 4.50
N ASN A 208 7.49 25.24 5.37
CA ASN A 208 6.86 26.12 6.35
C ASN A 208 5.93 25.40 7.36
N GLN A 209 6.22 24.13 7.68
CA GLN A 209 5.47 23.34 8.66
C GLN A 209 5.97 23.63 10.09
N GLN A 210 5.74 24.86 10.57
CA GLN A 210 6.34 25.38 11.81
C GLN A 210 6.05 24.52 13.04
N GLU A 211 4.82 24.06 13.23
CA GLU A 211 4.45 23.23 14.37
C GLU A 211 5.21 21.89 14.37
N VAL A 212 5.38 21.26 13.20
CA VAL A 212 6.18 20.04 13.04
C VAL A 212 7.65 20.30 13.39
N VAL A 213 8.23 21.42 12.93
CA VAL A 213 9.61 21.79 13.25
C VAL A 213 9.81 21.91 14.76
N GLU A 214 8.87 22.55 15.47
CA GLU A 214 8.94 22.64 16.93
C GLU A 214 8.91 21.27 17.61
N VAL A 215 8.07 20.35 17.13
CA VAL A 215 7.99 18.99 17.68
C VAL A 215 9.31 18.25 17.51
N LEU A 216 9.89 18.29 16.31
CA LEU A 216 11.17 17.64 16.00
C LEU A 216 12.31 18.21 16.85
N GLN A 217 12.39 19.54 16.96
CA GLN A 217 13.41 20.21 17.79
C GLN A 217 13.27 19.86 19.28
N LYS A 218 12.05 19.88 19.82
CA LYS A 218 11.78 19.50 21.22
C LYS A 218 12.21 18.05 21.47
N HIS A 219 11.88 17.12 20.58
CA HIS A 219 12.31 15.73 20.71
C HIS A 219 13.83 15.56 20.63
N ARG A 220 14.50 16.31 19.74
CA ARG A 220 15.97 16.27 19.57
C ARG A 220 16.71 16.84 20.79
N ASN A 221 16.20 17.93 21.37
CA ASN A 221 16.83 18.59 22.52
C ASN A 221 16.47 17.93 23.86
N GLY A 222 15.42 17.11 23.90
CA GLY A 222 14.93 16.41 25.10
C GLY A 222 15.43 14.97 25.26
N GLY A 223 16.62 14.63 24.72
CA GLY A 223 17.17 13.27 24.73
C GLY A 223 17.11 12.57 26.11
N ASN A 224 16.40 11.43 26.14
CA ASN A 224 16.22 10.45 27.21
C ASN A 224 15.42 10.87 28.46
N PRO A 225 14.12 10.54 28.57
CA PRO A 225 13.61 10.13 29.87
C PRO A 225 14.34 8.84 30.25
N VAL A 226 15.25 8.94 31.22
CA VAL A 226 15.80 7.78 31.93
C VAL A 226 14.60 7.03 32.54
N TYR A 227 14.09 6.02 31.84
CA TYR A 227 13.25 5.00 32.46
C TYR A 227 14.19 4.13 33.29
N ASN A 228 14.31 4.48 34.57
CA ASN A 228 14.94 3.62 35.57
C ASN A 228 13.95 2.47 35.88
N PRO A 229 14.44 1.22 36.03
CA PRO A 229 13.62 0.01 36.06
C PRO A 229 12.71 -0.10 37.30
#